data_AF-A0A2T6GBI8-F1
#
_entry.id   AF-A0A2T6GBI8-F1
#
_cell.length_a   1.000
_cell.length_b   1.000
_cell.length_c   1.000
_cell.angle_alpha   90.00
_cell.angle_beta   90.00
_cell.angle_gamma   90.00
#
_symmetry.space_group_name_H-M   'P 1'
#
loop_
_entity.id
_entity.type
_entity.pdbx_description
1 polymer ?
#
loop_
_entity_poly.entity_id
_entity_poly.type
_entity_poly.pdbx_seq_one_letter_code
_entity_poly.pdbx_strand_id
1 'polypeptide(L)'
;MGMFDEVNFSYRMPDGFESNGFQTKDLDCLMDSYTITKAGRLVLDSVSVQVERPLGDVNFTGTLNVYDTAFLTRQWHEYDLEFVDGTLVAIRCKNQPGRLLFDPAQYIDEV
;
A
#
# COMPACT_ATOMS: atom_id res chain seq x y z
N MET A 1 8.94 14.42 -14.61
CA MET A 1 8.75 13.72 -13.33
C MET A 1 7.38 14.13 -12.81
N GLY A 2 6.51 13.16 -12.51
CA GLY A 2 5.11 13.41 -12.14
C GLY A 2 4.89 13.20 -10.64
N MET A 3 3.85 13.85 -10.11
CA MET A 3 3.41 13.69 -8.73
C MET A 3 2.93 12.25 -8.49
N PHE A 4 3.10 11.76 -7.27
CA PHE A 4 2.73 10.42 -6.80
C PHE A 4 2.25 10.56 -5.36
N ASP A 5 1.56 9.55 -4.85
CA ASP A 5 1.27 9.39 -3.43
C ASP A 5 2.16 8.32 -2.82
N GLU A 6 2.32 8.36 -1.50
CA GLU A 6 3.09 7.38 -0.74
C GLU A 6 2.15 6.41 -0.01
N VAL A 7 2.49 5.12 -0.05
CA VAL A 7 1.78 4.04 0.62
C VAL A 7 2.77 3.28 1.50
N ASN A 8 2.46 3.17 2.78
CA ASN A 8 3.20 2.41 3.76
C ASN A 8 2.40 1.17 4.19
N PHE A 9 3.09 0.19 4.77
CA PHE A 9 2.47 -1.03 5.30
C PHE A 9 2.78 -1.16 6.79
N SER A 10 1.75 -1.45 7.58
CA SER A 10 1.87 -1.71 9.02
C SER A 10 2.32 -3.14 9.37
N TYR A 11 2.70 -3.91 8.35
CA TYR A 11 3.19 -5.29 8.43
C TYR A 11 4.23 -5.51 7.32
N ARG A 12 5.01 -6.60 7.42
CA ARG A 12 6.00 -6.94 6.40
C ARG A 12 5.35 -7.45 5.13
N MET A 13 5.82 -6.96 3.99
CA MET A 13 5.38 -7.46 2.69
C MET A 13 5.73 -8.95 2.54
N PRO A 14 4.94 -9.71 1.76
CA PRO A 14 5.10 -11.17 1.74
C PRO A 14 6.40 -11.69 1.15
N ASP A 15 7.08 -10.89 0.31
CA ASP A 15 8.41 -11.19 -0.22
C ASP A 15 9.55 -10.75 0.72
N GLY A 16 9.20 -10.16 1.87
CA GLY A 16 10.14 -9.67 2.87
C GLY A 16 10.80 -8.34 2.53
N PHE A 17 10.41 -7.68 1.44
CA PHE A 17 10.97 -6.38 1.08
C PHE A 17 10.45 -5.28 2.02
N GLU A 18 11.38 -4.48 2.56
CA GLU A 18 11.09 -3.33 3.41
C GLU A 18 11.44 -2.05 2.64
N SER A 19 10.51 -1.10 2.60
CA SER A 19 10.65 0.21 1.99
C SER A 19 10.34 1.29 3.02
N ASN A 20 10.88 2.50 2.82
CA ASN A 20 10.53 3.69 3.60
C ASN A 20 9.28 4.42 3.06
N GLY A 21 8.64 3.88 2.02
CA GLY A 21 7.46 4.45 1.39
C GLY A 21 7.35 3.98 -0.06
N PHE A 22 6.31 3.22 -0.37
CA PHE A 22 6.02 2.83 -1.74
C PHE A 22 5.32 3.98 -2.46
N GLN A 23 5.62 4.19 -3.73
CA GLN A 23 4.93 5.17 -4.55
C GLN A 23 3.73 4.55 -5.25
N THR A 24 2.69 5.35 -5.46
CA THR A 24 1.56 5.01 -6.33
C THR A 24 1.11 6.20 -7.16
N LYS A 25 0.50 5.89 -8.31
CA LYS A 25 -0.16 6.86 -9.20
C LYS A 25 -1.62 6.53 -9.49
N ASP A 26 -2.15 5.52 -8.82
CA ASP A 26 -3.54 5.09 -9.04
C ASP A 26 -4.52 5.86 -8.13
N LEU A 27 -4.01 6.79 -7.32
CA LEU A 27 -4.76 7.72 -6.49
C LEU A 27 -4.71 9.15 -7.09
N ASP A 28 -4.99 10.17 -6.29
CA ASP A 28 -5.08 11.56 -6.76
C ASP A 28 -3.73 12.19 -7.13
N CYS A 29 -2.62 11.52 -6.82
CA CYS A 29 -1.25 11.98 -7.05
C CYS A 29 -1.02 13.36 -6.41
N LEU A 30 -1.38 13.51 -5.14
CA LEU A 30 -1.32 14.78 -4.39
C LEU A 30 -0.21 14.80 -3.34
N MET A 31 0.75 13.86 -3.41
CA MET A 31 1.83 13.68 -2.41
C MET A 31 1.29 13.35 -1.02
N ASP A 32 0.14 12.69 -0.96
CA ASP A 32 -0.43 12.25 0.31
C ASP A 32 0.25 10.98 0.81
N SER A 33 0.08 10.71 2.10
CA SER A 33 0.59 9.49 2.71
C SER A 33 -0.56 8.62 3.20
N TYR A 34 -0.54 7.37 2.77
CA TYR A 34 -1.48 6.34 3.17
C TYR A 34 -0.77 5.20 3.89
N THR A 35 -1.51 4.49 4.73
CA THR A 35 -1.07 3.24 5.35
C THR A 35 -2.06 2.12 5.06
N ILE A 36 -1.53 0.96 4.70
CA ILE A 36 -2.27 -0.29 4.68
C ILE A 36 -2.13 -0.95 6.04
N THR A 37 -3.27 -1.03 6.73
CA THR A 37 -3.37 -1.57 8.08
C THR A 37 -3.31 -3.11 8.08
N LYS A 38 -2.95 -3.70 9.22
CA LYS A 38 -3.02 -5.16 9.45
C LYS A 38 -4.44 -5.74 9.24
N ALA A 39 -5.47 -4.91 9.36
CA ALA A 39 -6.85 -5.25 9.06
C ALA A 39 -7.18 -5.21 7.55
N GLY A 40 -6.21 -4.88 6.70
CA GLY A 40 -6.38 -4.78 5.25
C GLY A 40 -7.08 -3.50 4.78
N ARG A 41 -7.19 -2.47 5.62
CA ARG A 41 -7.79 -1.18 5.25
C ARG A 41 -6.72 -0.20 4.76
N LEU A 42 -7.03 0.56 3.71
CA LEU A 42 -6.24 1.71 3.27
C LEU A 42 -6.70 2.94 4.05
N VAL A 43 -5.77 3.58 4.76
CA VAL A 43 -6.01 4.73 5.63
C VAL A 43 -5.20 5.91 5.11
N LEU A 44 -5.84 7.07 4.91
CA LEU A 44 -5.17 8.33 4.62
C LEU A 44 -4.66 8.93 5.94
N ASP A 45 -3.35 9.00 6.10
CA ASP A 45 -2.70 9.48 7.34
C ASP A 45 -2.38 10.97 7.29
N SER A 46 -1.96 11.47 6.13
CA SER A 46 -1.60 12.87 5.97
C SER A 46 -1.84 13.38 4.57
N VAL A 47 -2.15 14.67 4.47
CA VAL A 47 -2.38 15.36 3.19
C VAL A 47 -1.30 16.41 2.97
N SER A 48 -0.75 16.49 1.76
CA SER A 48 0.28 17.50 1.46
C SER A 48 -0.32 18.87 1.09
N VAL A 49 -1.51 18.84 0.47
CA VAL A 49 -2.21 20.04 -0.01
C VAL A 49 -3.16 20.54 1.08
N GLN A 50 -3.19 21.87 1.29
CA GLN A 50 -4.02 22.58 2.29
C GLN A 50 -5.54 22.56 2.01
N VAL A 51 -6.05 21.53 1.33
CA VAL A 51 -7.49 21.29 1.26
C VAL A 51 -7.82 20.32 2.39
N GLU A 52 -8.72 20.71 3.28
CA GLU A 52 -9.23 19.82 4.33
C GLU A 52 -9.90 18.60 3.68
N ARG A 53 -9.18 17.47 3.68
CA ARG A 53 -9.72 16.16 3.35
C ARG A 53 -9.74 15.33 4.62
N PRO A 54 -10.82 14.56 4.85
CA PRO A 54 -10.93 13.75 6.04
C PRO A 54 -9.84 12.68 6.02
N LEU A 55 -9.03 12.66 7.07
CA LEU A 55 -8.10 11.57 7.34
C LEU A 55 -8.88 10.34 7.80
N GLY A 56 -8.29 9.16 7.63
CA GLY A 56 -8.90 7.89 8.04
C GLY A 56 -9.12 6.92 6.88
N ASP A 57 -9.95 5.93 7.15
CA ASP A 57 -10.26 4.86 6.21
C ASP A 57 -10.98 5.39 4.95
N VAL A 58 -10.36 5.17 3.80
CA VAL A 58 -10.89 5.66 2.52
C VAL A 58 -11.87 4.70 1.86
N ASN A 59 -12.09 3.51 2.43
CA ASN A 59 -12.97 2.47 1.91
C ASN A 59 -12.71 2.13 0.43
N PHE A 60 -11.43 2.13 0.03
CA PHE A 60 -11.01 1.92 -1.36
C PHE A 60 -11.39 0.52 -1.87
N THR A 61 -11.89 0.45 -3.11
CA THR A 61 -12.22 -0.81 -3.80
C THR A 61 -11.66 -0.76 -5.21
N GLY A 62 -10.99 -1.83 -5.62
CA GLY A 62 -10.27 -1.90 -6.90
C GLY A 62 -8.85 -2.43 -6.73
N THR A 63 -8.03 -2.26 -7.76
CA THR A 63 -6.61 -2.62 -7.71
C THR A 63 -5.77 -1.36 -7.53
N LEU A 64 -4.89 -1.35 -6.54
CA LEU A 64 -3.92 -0.29 -6.28
C LEU A 64 -2.52 -0.82 -6.60
N ASN A 65 -1.84 -0.24 -7.59
CA ASN A 65 -0.46 -0.54 -7.89
C ASN A 65 0.47 0.32 -7.02
N VAL A 66 1.43 -0.34 -6.36
CA VAL A 66 2.46 0.33 -5.57
C VAL A 66 3.84 -0.18 -5.96
N TYR A 67 4.83 0.69 -5.91
CA TYR A 67 6.20 0.34 -6.30
C TYR A 67 7.26 1.13 -5.54
N ASP A 68 8.44 0.55 -5.43
CA ASP A 68 9.64 1.22 -4.96
C ASP A 68 10.89 0.62 -5.62
N THR A 69 12.00 1.34 -5.58
CA THR A 69 13.31 0.84 -6.00
C THR A 69 14.22 0.70 -4.79
N ALA A 70 14.59 -0.53 -4.47
CA ALA A 70 15.53 -0.83 -3.40
C ALA A 70 16.84 -0.06 -3.59
N PHE A 71 17.18 0.85 -2.67
CA PHE A 71 18.29 1.80 -2.85
C PHE A 71 19.65 1.12 -3.11
N LEU A 72 19.95 0.06 -2.35
CA LEU A 72 21.26 -0.62 -2.41
C LEU A 72 21.40 -1.51 -3.66
N THR A 73 20.35 -2.25 -4.01
CA THR A 73 20.38 -3.23 -5.11
C THR A 73 19.90 -2.65 -6.44
N ARG A 74 19.25 -1.48 -6.41
CA ARG A 74 18.52 -0.87 -7.53
C ARG A 74 17.46 -1.80 -8.13
N GLN A 75 17.00 -2.76 -7.34
CA GLN A 75 15.97 -3.68 -7.77
C GLN A 75 14.62 -2.98 -7.70
N TRP A 76 13.86 -3.09 -8.80
CA TRP A 76 12.47 -2.66 -8.85
C TRP A 76 11.60 -3.64 -8.09
N HIS A 77 10.75 -3.14 -7.19
CA HIS A 77 9.76 -3.90 -6.46
C HIS A 77 8.39 -3.29 -6.75
N GLU A 78 7.46 -4.10 -7.24
CA GLU A 78 6.12 -3.64 -7.62
C GLU A 78 5.07 -4.66 -7.24
N TYR A 79 3.91 -4.16 -6.82
CA TYR A 79 2.82 -4.96 -6.28
C TYR A 79 1.48 -4.45 -6.80
N ASP A 80 0.59 -5.38 -7.16
CA ASP A 80 -0.83 -5.08 -7.28
C ASP A 80 -1.53 -5.49 -5.98
N LEU A 81 -2.28 -4.56 -5.41
CA LEU A 81 -3.06 -4.76 -4.18
C LEU A 81 -4.53 -4.76 -4.54
N GLU A 82 -5.23 -5.85 -4.28
CA GLU A 82 -6.64 -6.00 -4.64
C GLU A 82 -7.54 -5.78 -3.44
N PHE A 83 -8.44 -4.80 -3.54
CA PHE A 83 -9.41 -4.46 -2.51
C PHE A 83 -10.84 -4.76 -2.96
N VAL A 84 -11.62 -5.37 -2.08
CA VAL A 84 -13.06 -5.63 -2.23
C VAL A 84 -13.77 -5.09 -1.00
N ASP A 85 -14.79 -4.26 -1.21
CA ASP A 85 -15.58 -3.62 -0.15
C ASP A 85 -14.70 -2.96 0.93
N GLY A 86 -13.69 -2.19 0.49
CA GLY A 86 -12.79 -1.46 1.39
C GLY A 86 -11.66 -2.29 2.01
N THR A 87 -11.59 -3.59 1.72
CA THR A 87 -10.69 -4.54 2.39
C THR A 87 -9.75 -5.20 1.39
N LEU A 88 -8.45 -5.22 1.71
CA LEU A 88 -7.43 -5.94 0.96
C LEU A 88 -7.72 -7.45 1.01
N VAL A 89 -7.82 -8.08 -0.16
CA VAL A 89 -8.09 -9.52 -0.29
C VAL A 89 -6.93 -10.28 -0.94
N ALA A 90 -6.06 -9.60 -1.67
CA ALA A 90 -4.89 -10.21 -2.27
C ALA A 90 -3.76 -9.23 -2.58
N ILE A 91 -2.55 -9.75 -2.57
CA ILE A 91 -1.32 -9.07 -2.97
C ILE A 91 -0.65 -9.88 -4.08
N ARG A 92 -0.30 -9.23 -5.18
CA ARG A 92 0.51 -9.83 -6.25
C ARG A 92 1.85 -9.11 -6.33
N CYS A 93 2.92 -9.77 -5.89
CA CYS A 93 4.29 -9.31 -6.09
C CYS A 93 4.68 -9.54 -7.57
N LYS A 94 4.97 -8.49 -8.35
CA LYS A 94 5.33 -8.64 -9.78
C LYS A 94 6.65 -9.37 -9.97
N ASN A 95 7.53 -9.30 -8.98
CA ASN A 95 8.85 -9.94 -8.98
C ASN A 95 8.81 -11.43 -8.64
N GLN A 96 7.67 -11.98 -8.24
CA GLN A 96 7.51 -13.39 -7.87
C GLN A 96 6.28 -13.98 -8.56
N PRO A 97 6.29 -15.28 -8.90
CA PRO A 97 5.09 -15.93 -9.42
C PRO A 97 4.04 -16.08 -8.31
N GLY A 98 2.77 -15.87 -8.67
CA GLY A 98 1.63 -16.15 -7.80
C GLY A 98 0.86 -14.91 -7.36
N ARG A 99 -0.18 -15.18 -6.56
CA ARG A 99 -1.08 -14.20 -5.93
C ARG A 99 -1.30 -14.68 -4.51
N LEU A 100 -0.98 -13.85 -3.53
CA LEU A 100 -1.09 -14.18 -2.12
C LEU A 100 -2.41 -13.65 -1.61
N LEU A 101 -3.24 -14.54 -1.07
CA LEU A 101 -4.48 -14.13 -0.42
C LEU A 101 -4.13 -13.44 0.89
N PHE A 102 -4.71 -12.26 1.09
CA PHE A 102 -4.53 -11.52 2.33
C PHE A 102 -5.45 -12.09 3.40
N ASP A 103 -4.88 -12.49 4.52
CA ASP A 103 -5.61 -12.92 5.71
C ASP A 103 -5.21 -12.04 6.89
N PRO A 104 -6.09 -11.13 7.34
CA PRO A 104 -5.82 -10.25 8.47
C PRO A 104 -5.42 -11.01 9.74
N ALA A 105 -5.92 -12.24 9.92
CA ALA A 105 -5.66 -13.04 11.12
C ALA A 105 -4.17 -13.40 11.28
N GLN A 106 -3.39 -13.38 10.20
CA GLN A 106 -1.95 -13.66 10.21
C GLN A 106 -1.13 -12.50 10.80
N TYR A 107 -1.73 -11.32 10.96
CA TYR A 107 -1.04 -10.10 11.37
C TYR A 107 -1.58 -9.50 12.68
N ILE A 108 -2.55 -10.15 13.32
CA ILE A 108 -3.01 -9.79 14.66
C ILE A 108 -1.86 -10.12 15.63
N ASP A 109 -1.36 -9.11 16.34
CA ASP A 109 -0.40 -9.35 17.41
C ASP A 109 -1.11 -10.16 18.52
N GLU A 110 -0.53 -11.29 18.92
CA GLU A 110 -0.98 -12.00 20.13
C GLU A 110 -0.90 -11.00 21.31
N VAL A 111 -2.04 -10.75 21.94
CA VAL A 111 -2.22 -9.79 23.04
C VAL A 111 -1.46 -10.25 24.29
#